data_AF-A0A1C2DJX9-F1
#
_entry.id   AF-A0A1C2DJX9-F1
#
_cell.length_a   1.000
_cell.length_b   1.000
_cell.length_c   1.000
_cell.angle_alpha   90.00
_cell.angle_beta   90.00
_cell.angle_gamma   90.00
#
_symmetry.space_group_name_H-M   'P 1'
#
loop_
_entity.id
_entity.type
_entity.pdbx_description
1 polymer ?
#
loop_
_entity_poly.entity_id
_entity_poly.type
_entity_poly.pdbx_seq_one_letter_code
_entity_poly.pdbx_strand_id
1 'polypeptide(L)' 'MCVRPAKRDGDVKELFDRRLAKEDVSTRDGGVSLSIVARDMYAKGSNYHYTITLTHTELAALADAAR' A
#
# COMPACT_ATOMS: atom_id res chain seq x y z
N MET A 1 -17.23 -19.89 -21.57
CA MET A 1 -17.46 -18.76 -20.66
C MET A 1 -16.13 -18.09 -20.36
N CYS A 2 -15.95 -16.83 -20.75
CA CYS A 2 -14.73 -16.06 -20.46
C CYS A 2 -14.86 -15.47 -19.05
N VAL A 3 -14.19 -16.08 -18.06
CA VAL A 3 -14.09 -15.54 -16.71
C VAL A 3 -13.13 -14.36 -16.79
N ARG A 4 -13.67 -13.16 -16.93
CA ARG A 4 -12.85 -11.96 -16.73
C ARG A 4 -12.61 -11.85 -15.21
N PRO A 5 -11.39 -11.51 -14.77
CA PRO A 5 -11.20 -11.04 -13.40
C PRO A 5 -12.25 -9.96 -13.14
N ALA A 6 -12.79 -9.90 -11.92
CA ALA A 6 -13.71 -8.85 -11.50
C ALA A 6 -12.99 -7.50 -11.47
N LYS A 7 -12.58 -6.98 -12.63
CA LYS A 7 -12.27 -5.57 -12.83
C LYS A 7 -13.62 -4.88 -12.68
N ARG A 8 -13.84 -4.32 -11.49
CA ARG A 8 -14.96 -3.40 -11.25
C ARG A 8 -14.73 -2.24 -12.20
N ASP A 9 -15.57 -2.14 -13.23
CA ASP A 9 -15.76 -0.91 -13.99
C ASP A 9 -16.31 0.12 -12.99
N GLY A 10 -15.43 0.98 -12.47
CA GLY A 10 -15.78 1.98 -11.46
C GLY A 10 -14.67 2.19 -10.44
N ASP A 11 -13.99 3.32 -10.61
CA ASP A 11 -13.01 3.93 -9.70
C ASP A 11 -11.82 3.06 -9.27
N VAL A 12 -10.66 3.34 -9.86
CA VAL A 12 -9.37 2.96 -9.28
C VAL A 12 -9.29 3.61 -7.90
N LYS A 13 -9.23 2.79 -6.84
CA LYS A 13 -9.04 3.27 -5.47
C LYS A 13 -7.57 3.49 -5.21
N GLU A 14 -7.22 4.69 -4.76
CA GLU A 14 -5.85 5.04 -4.41
C GLU A 14 -5.56 4.62 -2.97
N LEU A 15 -4.58 3.73 -2.81
CA LEU A 15 -4.08 3.35 -1.48
C LEU A 15 -3.20 4.45 -0.89
N PHE A 16 -2.49 5.18 -1.74
CA PHE A 16 -1.62 6.29 -1.37
C PHE A 16 -2.22 7.58 -1.91
N ASP A 17 -3.03 8.25 -1.09
CA ASP A 17 -3.59 9.57 -1.40
C ASP A 17 -2.57 10.70 -1.16
N ARG A 18 -1.47 10.40 -0.46
CA ARG A 18 -0.35 11.30 -0.21
C ARG A 18 0.99 10.59 -0.31
N ARG A 19 2.06 11.37 -0.44
CA ARG A 19 3.43 10.86 -0.28
C ARG A 19 3.61 10.29 1.12
N LEU A 20 4.33 9.17 1.18
CA LEU A 20 4.79 8.59 2.43
C LEU A 20 5.72 9.57 3.15
N ALA A 21 5.48 9.75 4.45
CA ALA A 21 6.33 10.51 5.35
C ALA A 21 7.11 9.54 6.24
N LYS A 22 8.18 10.04 6.88
CA LYS A 22 9.04 9.23 7.75
C LYS A 22 8.27 8.60 8.92
N GLU A 23 7.24 9.28 9.39
CA GLU A 23 6.33 8.84 10.45
C GLU A 23 5.44 7.65 10.05
N ASP A 24 5.22 7.44 8.75
CA ASP A 24 4.51 6.26 8.23
C ASP A 24 5.42 5.02 8.14
N VAL A 25 6.73 5.21 8.29
CA VAL A 25 7.74 4.16 8.17
C VAL A 25 8.23 3.78 9.56
N SER A 26 8.10 2.50 9.88
CA SER A 26 8.65 1.92 11.10
C SER A 26 9.65 0.83 10.74
N THR A 27 10.76 0.76 11.47
CA THR A 27 11.74 -0.31 11.32
C THR A 27 11.59 -1.21 12.54
N ARG A 28 11.20 -2.46 12.34
CA ARG A 28 10.96 -3.40 13.43
C ARG A 28 11.46 -4.79 13.04
N ASP A 29 12.10 -5.48 13.99
CA ASP A 29 12.52 -6.88 13.84
C ASP A 29 13.35 -7.16 12.55
N GLY A 30 14.18 -6.19 12.13
CA GLY A 30 15.05 -6.33 10.94
C GLY A 30 14.36 -6.10 9.59
N GLY A 31 13.08 -5.72 9.58
CA GLY A 31 12.31 -5.34 8.40
C GLY A 31 11.83 -3.89 8.44
N VAL A 32 11.24 -3.43 7.32
CA VAL A 32 10.60 -2.12 7.21
C VAL A 32 9.11 -2.30 7.09
N SER A 33 8.33 -1.68 7.97
CA SER A 33 6.87 -1.69 7.95
C SER A 33 6.34 -0.30 7.60
N LEU A 34 5.51 -0.23 6.56
CA LEU A 34 4.80 0.97 6.11
C LEU A 34 3.37 0.94 6.64
N SER A 35 2.95 2.01 7.31
CA SER A 35 1.58 2.20 7.80
C SER A 35 0.86 3.19 6.88
N ILE A 36 -0.28 2.77 6.33
CA ILE A 36 -1.03 3.57 5.35
C ILE A 36 -2.47 3.67 5.82
N VAL A 37 -3.03 4.87 5.79
CA VAL A 37 -4.45 5.10 6.08
C VAL A 37 -5.14 5.45 4.77
N ALA A 38 -5.92 4.52 4.25
CA ALA A 38 -6.69 4.75 3.03
C ALA A 38 -8.14 5.07 3.38
N ARG A 39 -8.66 6.13 2.75
CA ARG A 39 -10.02 6.61 2.95
C ARG A 39 -10.95 6.07 1.87
N ASP A 40 -12.22 5.91 2.22
CA ASP A 40 -13.30 5.64 1.26
C ASP A 40 -13.08 4.40 0.35
N MET A 41 -12.33 3.41 0.85
CA MET A 41 -11.99 2.19 0.11
C MET A 41 -13.24 1.35 -0.20
N TYR A 42 -14.01 1.03 0.84
CA TYR A 42 -15.21 0.20 0.72
C TYR A 42 -16.49 0.92 1.15
N ALA A 43 -16.40 2.02 1.89
CA ALA A 43 -17.54 2.82 2.33
C ALA A 43 -17.18 4.30 2.48
N LYS A 44 -18.10 5.22 2.15
CA LYS A 44 -17.87 6.66 2.33
C LYS A 44 -17.73 7.01 3.82
N GLY A 45 -16.74 7.83 4.17
CA GLY A 45 -16.38 8.20 5.54
C GLY A 45 -15.55 7.15 6.29
N SER A 46 -15.13 6.07 5.64
CA SER A 46 -14.35 5.00 6.30
C SER A 46 -12.84 5.24 6.19
N ASN A 47 -12.10 4.80 7.21
CA ASN A 47 -10.65 4.75 7.21
C ASN A 47 -10.20 3.29 7.36
N TYR A 48 -9.30 2.86 6.50
CA TYR A 48 -8.68 1.54 6.54
C TYR A 48 -7.19 1.68 6.78
N HIS A 49 -6.72 1.02 7.83
CA HIS A 49 -5.31 1.00 8.18
C HIS A 49 -4.67 -0.25 7.58
N TYR A 50 -3.69 -0.05 6.71
CA TYR A 50 -2.90 -1.09 6.10
C TYR A 50 -1.48 -1.06 6.67
N THR A 51 -0.93 -2.23 6.94
CA THR A 51 0.46 -2.41 7.30
C THR A 51 1.13 -3.27 6.23
N ILE A 52 2.11 -2.71 5.53
CA ILE A 52 2.92 -3.43 4.55
C ILE A 52 4.29 -3.69 5.19
N THR A 53 4.62 -4.95 5.43
CA THR A 53 5.94 -5.34 5.93
C THR A 53 6.79 -5.79 4.76
N LEU A 54 7.94 -5.15 4.60
CA LEU A 54 8.94 -5.45 3.58
C LEU A 54 10.10 -6.19 4.24
N THR A 55 10.48 -7.29 3.61
CA THR A 55 11.75 -7.97 3.87
C THR A 55 12.92 -7.15 3.34
N HIS A 56 14.13 -7.50 3.77
CA HIS A 56 15.35 -6.84 3.29
C HIS A 56 15.52 -6.97 1.77
N THR A 57 15.19 -8.14 1.21
CA THR A 57 15.27 -8.40 -0.23
C THR A 57 14.29 -7.55 -1.03
N GLU A 58 13.05 -7.43 -0.55
CA GLU A 58 12.02 -6.60 -1.22
C GLU A 58 12.37 -5.12 -1.15
N LEU A 59 12.89 -4.66 0.00
CA LEU A 59 13.35 -3.28 0.15
C LEU A 59 14.52 -2.96 -0.79
N ALA A 60 15.48 -3.88 -0.94
CA ALA A 60 16.59 -3.73 -1.87
C ALA A 60 16.12 -3.62 -3.32
N ALA A 61 15.14 -4.44 -3.72
CA ALA A 61 14.55 -4.38 -5.07
C ALA A 61 13.86 -3.03 -5.35
N LEU A 62 13.15 -2.47 -4.35
CA LEU A 62 12.51 -1.15 -4.48
C LEU A 62 13.54 -0.02 -4.57
N ALA A 63 14.65 -0.12 -3.83
CA ALA A 63 15.72 0.87 -3.88
C ALA A 63 16.50 0.84 -5.20
N ASP A 64 16.66 -0.34 -5.80
CA ASP A 64 17.29 -0.50 -7.11
C ASP A 64 16.39 0.03 -8.24
N ALA A 65 15.09 -0.26 -8.20
CA ALA A 65 14.11 0.26 -9.16
C ALA A 65 13.93 1.78 -9.11
N ALA A 66 14.38 2.44 -8.04
CA ALA A 66 14.34 3.89 -7.89
C ALA A 66 15.58 4.61 -8.47
N ARG A 67 16.55 3.87 -9.02
CA ARG A 67 17.73 4.42 -9.72
C ARG A 67 17.47 4.63 -11.21
#